data_AF-A0A7K4F7Q2-F1
#
_entry.id   AF-A0A7K4F7Q2-F1
#
_cell.length_a   1.000
_cell.length_b   1.000
_cell.length_c   1.000
_cell.angle_alpha   90.00
_cell.angle_beta   90.00
_cell.angle_gamma   90.00
#
_symmetry.space_group_name_H-M   'P 1'
#
loop_
_entity.id
_entity.type
_entity.pdbx_description
1 polymer ?
#
loop_
_entity_poly.entity_id
_entity_poly.type
_entity_poly.pdbx_seq_one_letter_code
_entity_poly.pdbx_strand_id
1 'polypeptide(L)'
;MKKIEAIIKRKTFTTIKTNLNILGTYVIDKRNLDDSDIYDEAKGSRIGSTGLKSIPLAKIEIVVSVKDARKVVEMNSKNSGLSSDHGGKIFVSEMEEVV
;
A
#
# COMPACT_ATOMS: atom_id res chain seq x y z
N MET A 1 -17.00 -4.53 -10.53
CA MET A 1 -16.25 -4.15 -9.30
C MET A 1 -14.82 -3.75 -9.70
N LYS A 2 -14.05 -3.15 -8.80
CA LYS A 2 -12.61 -2.93 -8.99
C LYS A 2 -11.82 -3.60 -7.88
N LYS A 3 -10.73 -4.27 -8.23
CA LYS A 3 -9.72 -4.69 -7.28
C LYS A 3 -8.64 -3.63 -7.21
N ILE A 4 -8.23 -3.28 -6.00
CA ILE A 4 -7.13 -2.37 -5.72
C ILE A 4 -6.08 -3.15 -4.94
N GLU A 5 -4.88 -3.22 -5.48
CA GLU A 5 -3.71 -3.79 -4.80
C GLU A 5 -2.76 -2.65 -4.47
N ALA A 6 -2.44 -2.47 -3.19
CA ALA A 6 -1.57 -1.40 -2.74
C ALA A 6 -0.39 -1.94 -1.92
N ILE A 7 0.83 -1.53 -2.28
CA ILE A 7 2.02 -1.70 -1.46
C ILE A 7 2.14 -0.51 -0.52
N ILE A 8 2.30 -0.79 0.76
CA ILE A 8 2.34 0.22 1.84
C ILE A 8 3.47 -0.09 2.82
N LYS A 9 3.94 0.92 3.57
CA LYS A 9 4.75 0.66 4.77
C LYS A 9 3.89 -0.07 5.78
N ARG A 10 4.39 -1.18 6.34
CA ARG A 10 3.65 -2.06 7.26
C ARG A 10 3.01 -1.30 8.43
N LYS A 11 3.69 -0.26 8.92
CA LYS A 11 3.23 0.61 10.02
C LYS A 11 1.99 1.44 9.68
N THR A 12 1.69 1.72 8.42
CA THR A 12 0.55 2.57 8.03
C THR A 12 -0.75 1.78 7.85
N PHE A 13 -0.67 0.45 7.93
CA PHE A 13 -1.82 -0.43 7.76
C PHE A 13 -2.99 -0.10 8.69
N THR A 14 -2.73 0.17 9.97
CA THR A 14 -3.79 0.49 10.94
C THR A 14 -4.56 1.74 10.52
N THR A 15 -3.88 2.80 10.10
CA THR A 15 -4.50 4.04 9.62
C THR A 15 -5.35 3.79 8.37
N ILE A 16 -4.80 3.05 7.40
CA ILE A 16 -5.52 2.70 6.17
C ILE A 16 -6.78 1.88 6.47
N LYS A 17 -6.66 0.85 7.33
CA LYS A 17 -7.79 0.00 7.74
C LYS A 17 -8.90 0.83 8.40
N THR A 18 -8.56 1.74 9.30
CA THR A 18 -9.53 2.63 9.93
C THR A 18 -10.24 3.52 8.90
N ASN A 19 -9.50 4.09 7.96
CA ASN A 19 -10.09 4.94 6.92
C ASN A 19 -11.00 4.15 5.97
N LEU A 20 -10.66 2.91 5.61
CA LEU A 20 -11.50 2.04 4.79
C LEU A 20 -12.80 1.68 5.51
N ASN A 21 -12.72 1.36 6.81
CA ASN A 21 -13.90 1.04 7.62
C ASN A 21 -14.91 2.21 7.66
N ILE A 22 -14.44 3.47 7.74
CA ILE A 22 -15.28 4.66 7.68
C ILE A 22 -16.01 4.77 6.33
N LEU A 23 -15.41 4.25 5.26
CA LEU A 23 -16.00 4.19 3.92
C LEU A 23 -16.89 2.96 3.69
N GLY A 24 -17.07 2.10 4.71
CA GLY A 24 -17.81 0.84 4.57
C GLY A 24 -17.14 -0.16 3.64
N THR A 25 -15.82 -0.04 3.45
CA THR A 25 -15.00 -0.92 2.60
C THR A 25 -13.99 -1.65 3.48
N TYR A 26 -13.59 -2.86 3.08
CA TYR A 26 -12.70 -3.70 3.88
C TYR A 26 -11.53 -4.22 3.06
N VAL A 27 -10.41 -4.47 3.75
CA VAL A 27 -9.27 -5.18 3.19
C VAL A 27 -9.62 -6.67 3.13
N ILE A 28 -9.49 -7.29 1.97
CA ILE A 28 -9.80 -8.72 1.77
C ILE A 28 -8.58 -9.62 1.90
N ASP A 29 -7.38 -9.08 1.63
CA ASP A 29 -6.11 -9.76 1.85
C ASP A 29 -5.05 -8.76 2.34
N LYS A 30 -4.17 -9.23 3.23
CA LYS A 30 -2.98 -8.51 3.65
C LYS A 30 -1.83 -9.49 3.78
N ARG A 31 -0.75 -9.23 3.05
CA ARG A 31 0.49 -10.00 3.13
C ARG A 31 1.69 -9.11 3.39
N ASN A 32 2.58 -9.55 4.25
CA ASN A 32 3.85 -8.89 4.46
C ASN A 32 4.77 -9.18 3.26
N LEU A 33 5.56 -8.19 2.86
CA LEU A 33 6.61 -8.39 1.86
C LEU A 33 7.94 -8.39 2.59
N ASP A 34 8.58 -9.56 2.66
CA ASP A 34 9.82 -9.73 3.42
C ASP A 34 11.06 -9.64 2.50
N ASP A 35 10.94 -10.02 1.21
CA ASP A 35 12.01 -9.95 0.20
C ASP A 35 11.79 -8.83 -0.84
N SER A 36 11.47 -7.60 -0.41
CA SER A 36 11.25 -6.49 -1.34
C SER A 36 12.53 -5.69 -1.61
N ASP A 37 12.83 -5.41 -2.88
CA ASP A 37 13.92 -4.52 -3.32
C ASP A 37 13.55 -3.02 -3.23
N ILE A 38 12.77 -2.65 -2.22
CA ILE A 38 12.30 -1.27 -2.01
C ILE A 38 12.95 -0.72 -0.73
N TYR A 39 13.72 0.35 -0.88
CA TYR A 39 14.59 0.90 0.15
C TYR A 39 14.33 2.40 0.40
N ASP A 40 14.52 2.84 1.65
CA ASP A 40 14.57 4.26 2.03
C ASP A 40 16.06 4.66 2.13
N GLU A 41 16.35 5.95 2.02
CA GLU A 41 17.64 6.49 2.43
C GLU A 41 17.85 6.29 3.94
N ALA A 42 19.00 5.72 4.31
CA ALA A 42 19.40 5.58 5.70
C ALA A 42 19.83 6.94 6.26
N LYS A 43 19.11 7.45 7.26
CA LYS A 43 19.53 8.65 8.00
C LYS A 43 20.65 8.28 9.00
N GLY A 44 21.86 8.75 8.72
CA GLY A 44 23.03 8.63 9.61
C GLY A 44 24.27 8.10 8.91
N SER A 45 25.43 8.70 9.21
CA SER A 45 26.72 8.27 8.65
C SER A 45 27.25 7.07 9.42
N ARG A 46 27.16 5.88 8.82
CA ARG A 46 27.97 4.73 9.22
C ARG A 46 28.97 4.46 8.11
N ILE A 47 30.25 4.60 8.43
CA ILE A 47 31.36 4.28 7.52
C ILE A 47 31.17 2.83 7.03
N GLY A 48 31.08 2.64 5.71
CA GLY A 48 30.84 1.34 5.08
C GLY A 48 29.37 0.97 4.79
N SER A 49 28.41 1.85 5.07
CA SER A 49 26.99 1.67 4.73
C SER A 49 26.71 2.04 3.27
N THR A 50 25.83 1.28 2.59
CA THR A 50 25.32 1.61 1.25
C THR A 50 24.42 2.85 1.22
N GLY A 51 24.12 3.46 2.38
CA GLY A 51 23.20 4.59 2.49
C GLY A 51 21.73 4.20 2.31
N LEU A 52 21.42 2.91 2.20
CA LEU A 52 20.08 2.37 1.97
C LEU A 52 19.60 1.55 3.19
N LYS A 53 18.30 1.60 3.45
CA LYS A 53 17.64 0.83 4.50
C LYS A 53 16.43 0.09 3.95
N SER A 54 16.31 -1.20 4.26
CA SER A 54 15.12 -2.00 3.95
C SER A 54 13.88 -1.44 4.66
N ILE A 55 12.77 -1.38 3.93
CA ILE A 55 11.50 -0.90 4.46
C ILE A 55 10.60 -2.11 4.75
N PRO A 56 10.05 -2.26 5.97
CA PRO A 56 9.02 -3.26 6.21
C PRO A 56 7.75 -2.90 5.42
N LEU A 57 7.44 -3.69 4.41
CA LEU A 57 6.28 -3.47 3.54
C LEU A 57 5.17 -4.50 3.77
N ALA A 58 3.99 -4.15 3.29
CA ALA A 58 2.85 -5.05 3.13
C ALA A 58 2.12 -4.75 1.82
N LYS A 59 1.59 -5.79 1.19
CA LYS A 59 0.57 -5.68 0.15
C LYS A 59 -0.81 -5.81 0.79
N ILE A 60 -1.72 -4.91 0.44
CA ILE A 60 -3.15 -5.02 0.78
C ILE A 60 -3.97 -5.13 -0.50
N GLU A 61 -5.01 -5.95 -0.46
CA GLU A 61 -5.96 -6.12 -1.54
C GLU A 61 -7.35 -5.70 -1.06
N ILE A 62 -8.03 -4.89 -1.87
CA ILE A 62 -9.32 -4.27 -1.55
C ILE A 62 -10.22 -4.42 -2.77
N VAL A 63 -11.48 -4.81 -2.55
CA VAL A 63 -12.49 -4.88 -3.62
C VAL A 63 -13.55 -3.83 -3.35
N VAL A 64 -13.80 -2.98 -4.34
CA VAL A 64 -14.66 -1.80 -4.22
C VAL A 64 -15.58 -1.67 -5.41
N SER A 65 -16.66 -0.92 -5.20
CA SER A 65 -17.49 -0.46 -6.31
C SER A 65 -16.70 0.50 -7.21
N VAL A 66 -17.09 0.61 -8.48
CA VAL A 66 -16.41 1.50 -9.44
C VAL A 66 -16.44 2.96 -8.98
N LYS A 67 -17.54 3.40 -8.35
CA LYS A 67 -17.71 4.75 -7.83
C LYS A 67 -16.71 5.09 -6.71
N ASP A 68 -16.34 4.12 -5.88
CA ASP A 68 -15.49 4.35 -4.71
C ASP A 68 -14.00 4.15 -5.02
N ALA A 69 -13.67 3.53 -6.15
CA ALA A 69 -12.31 3.18 -6.52
C ALA A 69 -11.34 4.36 -6.49
N ARG A 70 -11.73 5.49 -7.09
CA ARG A 70 -10.89 6.70 -7.10
C ARG A 70 -10.58 7.20 -5.69
N LYS A 71 -11.60 7.27 -4.84
CA LYS A 71 -11.46 7.74 -3.45
C LYS A 71 -10.53 6.84 -2.65
N VAL A 72 -10.65 5.52 -2.83
CA VAL A 72 -9.80 4.54 -2.15
C VAL A 72 -8.35 4.61 -2.65
N VAL A 73 -8.13 4.78 -3.95
CA VAL A 73 -6.78 5.00 -4.51
C VAL A 73 -6.13 6.24 -3.92
N GLU A 74 -6.83 7.38 -3.90
CA GLU A 74 -6.31 8.62 -3.35
C GLU A 74 -6.00 8.51 -1.85
N MET A 75 -6.88 7.85 -1.08
CA MET A 75 -6.67 7.62 0.35
C MET A 75 -5.46 6.70 0.60
N ASN A 76 -5.34 5.59 -0.13
CA ASN A 76 -4.21 4.68 0.00
C ASN A 76 -2.90 5.35 -0.40
N SER A 77 -2.89 6.15 -1.48
CA SER A 77 -1.72 6.89 -1.93
C SER A 77 -1.18 7.82 -0.83
N LYS A 78 -2.07 8.66 -0.26
CA LYS A 78 -1.75 9.60 0.81
C LYS A 78 -1.26 8.93 2.10
N ASN A 79 -1.77 7.73 2.41
CA ASN A 79 -1.49 7.03 3.67
C ASN A 79 -0.50 5.86 3.52
N SER A 80 0.01 5.59 2.31
CA SER A 80 0.91 4.44 2.05
C SER A 80 2.22 4.53 2.83
N GLY A 81 2.63 5.74 3.19
CA GLY A 81 3.93 6.02 3.80
C GLY A 81 5.10 5.92 2.82
N LEU A 82 4.84 5.73 1.52
CA LEU A 82 5.84 5.64 0.47
C LEU A 82 5.85 6.94 -0.34
N SER A 83 7.04 7.40 -0.72
CA SER A 83 7.20 8.56 -1.61
C SER A 83 7.17 8.14 -3.08
N SER A 84 7.05 9.13 -3.97
CA SER A 84 6.90 8.93 -5.42
C SER A 84 8.11 8.31 -6.10
N ASP A 85 9.30 8.51 -5.54
CA ASP A 85 10.58 7.93 -5.96
C ASP A 85 10.66 6.41 -5.83
N HIS A 86 9.88 5.82 -4.93
CA HIS A 86 9.85 4.39 -4.72
C HIS A 86 9.01 3.62 -5.78
N GLY A 87 8.47 4.30 -6.81
CA GLY A 87 7.74 3.69 -7.93
C GLY A 87 6.25 3.40 -7.71
N GLY A 88 5.58 2.90 -8.76
CA GLY A 88 4.15 2.60 -8.79
C GLY A 88 3.76 1.48 -7.83
N LYS A 89 2.93 1.81 -6.84
CA LYS A 89 2.60 0.93 -5.70
C LYS A 89 1.12 0.63 -5.56
N ILE A 90 0.28 1.18 -6.44
CA ILE A 90 -1.16 0.96 -6.41
C ILE A 90 -1.57 0.52 -7.81
N PHE A 91 -2.21 -0.65 -7.87
CA PHE A 91 -2.68 -1.27 -9.09
C PHE A 91 -4.19 -1.40 -9.00
N VAL A 92 -4.88 -1.08 -10.10
CA VAL A 92 -6.33 -1.18 -10.19
C VAL A 92 -6.66 -2.11 -11.34
N SER A 93 -7.44 -3.15 -11.07
CA SER A 93 -7.94 -4.08 -12.09
C SER A 93 -9.46 -4.22 -12.02
N GLU A 94 -10.06 -4.60 -13.14
CA GLU A 94 -11.47 -4.97 -13.17
C GLU A 94 -11.69 -6.25 -12.35
N MET A 95 -12.81 -6.30 -11.63
CA MET A 95 -13.32 -7.53 -11.05
C MET A 95 -14.77 -7.73 -11.44
N GLU A 96 -15.06 -8.94 -11.88
CA GLU A 96 -16.40 -9.45 -12.06
C GLU A 96 -16.77 -10.31 -10.85
N GLU A 97 -17.99 -10.13 -10.36
CA GLU A 97 -18.54 -10.93 -9.27
C GLU A 97 -19.39 -12.02 -9.89
N VAL A 98 -19.11 -13.28 -9.54
CA VAL A 98 -19.86 -14.45 -9.98
C VAL A 98 -20.46 -15.09 -8.73
N VAL A 99 -21.78 -15.25 -8.71
CA VAL A 99 -22.56 -15.81 -7.59
C VAL A 99 -23.21 -17.11 -8.03
#